data_AF-A0A7T5JGM8-F1
#
_entry.id   AF-A0A7T5JGM8-F1
#
_cell.length_a   1.000
_cell.length_b   1.000
_cell.length_c   1.000
_cell.angle_alpha   90.00
_cell.angle_beta   90.00
_cell.angle_gamma   90.00
#
_symmetry.space_group_name_H-M   'P 1'
#
loop_
_entity.id
_entity.type
_entity.pdbx_description
1 polymer ?
#
loop_
_entity_poly.entity_id
_entity_poly.type
_entity_poly.pdbx_seq_one_letter_code
_entity_poly.pdbx_strand_id
1 'polypeptide(L)'
;MARYTHLLTLSEPATIPNLGDSIVKTLEDCGLSMVYANKDYFVAKEKPGQVALAQLTTIEVMINQPTSMAQTARVNLVVKNEELPLQRNNHCQRVFEAVSRAIGAML
;
A
#
# COMPACT_ATOMS: atom_id res chain seq x y z
N MET A 1 -2.80 17.77 3.02
CA MET A 1 -2.48 16.34 3.05
C MET A 1 -3.24 15.63 1.94
N ALA A 2 -2.51 15.16 0.93
CA ALA A 2 -3.05 14.29 -0.10
C ALA A 2 -3.16 12.87 0.47
N ARG A 3 -4.29 12.21 0.22
CA ARG A 3 -4.56 10.85 0.68
C ARG A 3 -5.35 10.12 -0.40
N TYR A 4 -4.85 8.97 -0.81
CA TYR A 4 -5.47 8.08 -1.78
C TYR A 4 -5.68 6.71 -1.14
N THR A 5 -6.78 6.06 -1.50
CA THR A 5 -7.18 4.78 -0.92
C THR A 5 -7.65 3.82 -2.01
N HIS A 6 -7.26 2.55 -1.90
CA HIS A 6 -7.77 1.48 -2.75
C HIS A 6 -8.12 0.27 -1.89
N LEU A 7 -9.32 -0.25 -2.09
CA LEU A 7 -9.73 -1.54 -1.57
C LEU A 7 -9.55 -2.61 -2.67
N LEU A 8 -8.59 -3.50 -2.49
CA LEU A 8 -8.34 -4.64 -3.37
C LEU A 8 -8.98 -5.89 -2.76
N THR A 9 -9.57 -6.74 -3.60
CA THR A 9 -10.27 -7.96 -3.15
C THR A 9 -9.53 -9.19 -3.65
N LEU A 10 -9.24 -10.11 -2.73
CA LEU A 10 -8.68 -11.43 -2.99
C LEU A 10 -9.79 -12.46 -2.91
N SER A 11 -10.17 -13.03 -4.06
CA SER A 11 -11.23 -14.04 -4.11
C SER A 11 -10.81 -15.40 -3.54
N GLU A 12 -9.51 -15.72 -3.59
CA GLU A 12 -8.95 -17.00 -3.16
C GLU A 12 -7.74 -16.80 -2.23
N PRO A 13 -7.95 -16.38 -0.97
CA PRO A 13 -6.86 -16.02 -0.06
C PRO A 13 -5.93 -17.20 0.30
N ALA A 14 -6.38 -18.44 0.13
CA ALA A 14 -5.56 -19.63 0.34
C ALA A 14 -4.47 -19.83 -0.74
N THR A 15 -4.58 -19.15 -1.88
CA THR A 15 -3.71 -19.34 -3.04
C THR A 15 -2.40 -18.54 -2.93
N ILE A 16 -2.32 -17.57 -2.01
CA ILE A 16 -1.11 -16.77 -1.76
C ILE A 16 -0.53 -17.15 -0.39
N PRO A 17 0.27 -18.22 -0.31
CA PRO A 17 1.02 -18.51 0.90
C PRO A 17 1.94 -17.33 1.23
N ASN A 18 2.00 -16.98 2.52
CA ASN A 18 2.81 -15.86 3.02
C ASN A 18 2.47 -14.50 2.37
N LEU A 19 1.18 -14.22 2.13
CA LEU A 19 0.70 -12.93 1.60
C LEU A 19 1.37 -11.71 2.25
N GLY A 20 1.60 -11.73 3.57
CA GLY A 20 2.30 -10.65 4.27
C GLY A 20 3.72 -10.42 3.76
N ASP A 21 4.52 -11.48 3.60
CA ASP A 21 5.89 -11.40 3.07
C ASP A 21 5.89 -10.91 1.61
N SER A 22 4.92 -11.34 0.81
CA SER A 22 4.75 -10.89 -0.57
C SER A 22 4.41 -9.40 -0.66
N ILE A 23 3.58 -8.88 0.27
CA ILE A 23 3.31 -7.44 0.39
C ILE A 23 4.59 -6.69 0.76
N VAL A 24 5.33 -7.14 1.77
CA VAL A 24 6.59 -6.51 2.18
C VAL A 24 7.56 -6.41 1.01
N LYS A 25 7.79 -7.53 0.32
CA LYS A 25 8.67 -7.58 -0.85
C LYS A 25 8.20 -6.64 -1.95
N THR A 26 6.90 -6.60 -2.24
CA THR A 26 6.33 -5.72 -3.27
C THR A 26 6.53 -4.24 -2.92
N LEU A 27 6.41 -3.86 -1.64
CA LEU A 27 6.67 -2.50 -1.18
C LEU A 27 8.17 -2.14 -1.30
N GLU A 28 9.06 -3.08 -0.98
CA GLU A 28 10.51 -2.90 -1.14
C GLU A 28 10.93 -2.80 -2.61
N ASP A 29 10.33 -3.60 -3.49
CA ASP A 29 10.52 -3.55 -4.94
C ASP A 29 10.02 -2.21 -5.54
N CYS A 30 9.05 -1.57 -4.88
CA CYS A 30 8.64 -0.18 -5.18
C CYS A 30 9.61 0.88 -4.66
N GLY A 31 10.76 0.50 -4.09
CA GLY A 31 11.78 1.40 -3.56
C GLY A 31 11.46 1.98 -2.17
N LEU A 32 10.43 1.48 -1.51
CA LEU A 32 10.00 1.95 -0.19
C LEU A 32 10.84 1.29 0.91
N SER A 33 10.92 1.95 2.06
CA SER A 33 11.54 1.39 3.27
C SER A 33 10.44 0.98 4.25
N MET A 34 10.51 -0.24 4.76
CA MET A 34 9.60 -0.69 5.80
C MET A 34 9.83 0.10 7.09
N VAL A 35 8.73 0.60 7.66
CA VAL A 35 8.70 1.30 8.96
C VAL A 35 8.13 0.37 10.03
N TYR A 36 7.11 -0.41 9.67
CA TYR A 36 6.46 -1.36 10.55
C TYR A 36 5.88 -2.51 9.72
N ALA A 37 5.97 -3.73 10.23
CA ALA A 37 5.34 -4.90 9.63
C ALA A 37 4.82 -5.82 10.74
N ASN A 38 3.56 -6.20 10.64
CA ASN A 38 2.93 -7.23 11.45
C ASN A 38 2.03 -8.06 10.53
N LYS A 39 1.44 -9.15 11.05
CA LYS A 39 0.67 -10.15 10.31
C LYS A 39 -0.30 -9.56 9.27
N ASP A 40 -1.08 -8.56 9.68
CA ASP A 40 -2.19 -8.03 8.88
C ASP A 40 -2.08 -6.51 8.65
N TYR A 41 -0.99 -5.86 9.07
CA TYR A 41 -0.80 -4.40 8.92
C TYR A 41 0.67 -4.04 8.67
N PHE A 42 0.90 -3.26 7.63
CA PHE A 42 2.22 -2.90 7.13
C PHE A 42 2.28 -1.39 6.88
N VAL A 43 3.41 -0.79 7.24
CA VAL A 43 3.70 0.61 6.99
C VAL A 43 5.06 0.71 6.31
N ALA A 44 5.10 1.37 5.16
CA ALA A 44 6.32 1.68 4.44
C ALA A 44 6.37 3.18 4.13
N LYS A 45 7.57 3.70 3.87
CA LYS A 45 7.80 5.11 3.58
C LYS A 45 8.84 5.29 2.49
N GLU A 46 8.66 6.32 1.68
CA GLU A 46 9.70 6.74 0.74
C GLU A 46 10.99 7.17 1.47
N LYS A 47 12.12 6.89 0.83
CA LYS A 47 13.44 7.33 1.31
C LYS A 47 13.59 8.84 1.06
N PRO A 48 14.11 9.62 2.04
CA PRO A 48 14.48 11.01 1.81
C PRO A 48 15.52 11.16 0.69
N GLY A 49 15.54 12.34 0.06
CA GLY A 49 16.59 12.72 -0.90
C GLY A 49 16.19 12.68 -2.39
N GLN A 50 15.05 12.06 -2.73
CA GLN A 50 14.53 12.05 -4.11
C GLN A 50 13.42 13.08 -4.36
N VAL A 51 12.73 13.50 -3.29
CA VAL A 51 11.62 14.46 -3.33
C VAL A 51 11.69 15.41 -2.14
N ALA A 52 10.93 16.50 -2.18
CA ALA A 52 10.84 17.42 -1.03
C ALA A 52 10.21 16.71 0.18
N LEU A 53 10.54 17.17 1.39
CA LEU A 53 10.06 16.53 2.63
C LEU A 53 8.53 16.43 2.70
N ALA A 54 7.82 17.45 2.22
CA ALA A 54 6.35 17.44 2.19
C ALA A 54 5.77 16.39 1.23
N GLN A 55 6.57 15.95 0.25
CA GLN A 55 6.16 14.96 -0.74
C GLN A 55 6.42 13.53 -0.29
N LEU A 56 7.23 13.32 0.77
CA LEU A 56 7.54 11.99 1.26
C LEU A 56 6.29 11.21 1.63
N THR A 57 6.05 10.15 0.88
CA THR A 57 4.84 9.37 0.98
C THR A 57 4.98 8.25 2.01
N THR A 58 3.95 8.11 2.83
CA THR A 58 3.74 6.96 3.72
C THR A 58 2.65 6.08 3.12
N ILE A 59 2.93 4.79 3.09
CA ILE A 59 2.06 3.73 2.57
C ILE A 59 1.63 2.89 3.76
N GLU A 60 0.33 2.68 3.91
CA GLU A 60 -0.24 1.74 4.87
C GLU A 60 -1.01 0.67 4.10
N VAL A 61 -0.74 -0.59 4.42
CA VAL A 61 -1.44 -1.75 3.86
C VAL A 61 -2.05 -2.56 4.99
N MET A 62 -3.34 -2.84 4.91
CA MET A 62 -4.07 -3.63 5.91
C MET A 62 -4.79 -4.79 5.25
N ILE A 63 -4.52 -6.00 5.72
CA ILE A 63 -5.22 -7.22 5.30
C ILE A 63 -6.39 -7.44 6.27
N ASN A 64 -7.60 -7.41 5.75
CA ASN A 64 -8.76 -7.88 6.50
C ASN A 64 -8.97 -9.34 6.14
N GLN A 65 -8.79 -10.22 7.12
CA GLN A 65 -9.05 -11.63 6.95
C GLN A 65 -10.55 -11.87 6.65
N PRO A 66 -10.88 -12.92 5.89
CA PRO A 66 -12.27 -13.23 5.59
C PRO A 66 -13.02 -13.52 6.89
N THR A 67 -14.19 -12.92 7.08
CA THR A 67 -15.12 -13.35 8.15
C THR A 67 -15.78 -14.66 7.72
N SER A 68 -16.36 -15.45 8.64
CA SER A 68 -16.95 -16.76 8.30
C SER A 68 -18.05 -16.72 7.22
N MET A 69 -18.56 -15.54 6.87
CA MET A 69 -19.52 -15.29 5.79
C MET A 69 -18.88 -14.81 4.48
N ALA A 70 -17.68 -14.25 4.51
CA ALA A 70 -16.96 -13.77 3.33
C ALA A 70 -15.88 -14.79 2.97
N GLN A 71 -15.91 -15.35 1.76
CA GLN A 71 -14.82 -16.20 1.26
C GLN A 71 -13.64 -15.38 0.72
N THR A 72 -13.71 -14.04 0.78
CA THR A 72 -12.74 -13.14 0.17
C THR A 72 -11.97 -12.35 1.23
N ALA A 73 -10.65 -12.26 1.06
CA ALA A 73 -9.83 -11.35 1.86
C ALA A 73 -9.81 -9.97 1.20
N ARG A 74 -9.63 -8.92 2.02
CA ARG A 74 -9.65 -7.52 1.54
C ARG A 74 -8.36 -6.82 1.93
N VAL A 75 -7.64 -6.30 0.95
CA VAL A 75 -6.42 -5.52 1.16
C VAL A 75 -6.76 -4.04 1.01
N ASN A 76 -6.70 -3.31 2.12
CA ASN A 76 -6.84 -1.85 2.14
C ASN A 76 -5.47 -1.21 1.96
N LEU A 77 -5.30 -0.45 0.88
CA LEU A 77 -4.13 0.38 0.63
C LEU A 77 -4.47 1.84 0.92
N VAL A 78 -3.64 2.50 1.71
CA VAL A 78 -3.68 3.95 1.95
C VAL A 78 -2.32 4.54 1.61
N VAL A 79 -2.31 5.60 0.82
CA VAL A 79 -1.10 6.33 0.43
C VAL A 79 -1.30 7.80 0.76
N LYS A 80 -0.40 8.38 1.56
CA LYS A 80 -0.57 9.75 2.08
C LYS A 80 0.76 10.49 2.21
N ASN A 81 0.74 11.81 2.05
CA ASN A 81 1.86 12.70 2.32
C ASN A 81 1.39 14.09 2.76
N GLU A 82 2.31 15.00 3.03
CA GLU A 82 1.99 16.35 3.51
C GLU A 82 1.62 17.34 2.39
N GLU A 83 1.57 16.92 1.12
CA GLU A 83 1.18 17.80 0.02
C GLU A 83 -0.27 18.29 0.18
N LEU A 84 -0.56 19.49 -0.34
CA LEU A 84 -1.93 19.98 -0.40
C LEU A 84 -2.67 19.29 -1.56
N PRO A 85 -3.91 18.80 -1.35
CA PRO A 85 -4.66 18.02 -2.36
C PRO A 85 -5.18 18.86 -3.53
N LEU A 86 -4.76 20.13 -3.67
CA LEU A 86 -5.28 21.08 -4.64
C LEU A 86 -4.90 20.75 -6.10
N GLN A 87 -3.93 19.84 -6.31
CA GLN A 87 -3.56 19.34 -7.63
C GLN A 87 -3.82 17.83 -7.71
N ARG A 88 -4.56 17.38 -8.73
CA ARG A 88 -4.82 15.95 -8.94
C ARG A 88 -3.50 15.20 -9.22
N ASN A 89 -2.73 15.65 -10.21
CA ASN A 89 -1.41 15.09 -10.56
C ASN A 89 -0.31 15.57 -9.59
N ASN A 90 -0.32 15.03 -8.37
CA ASN A 90 0.74 15.25 -7.38
C ASN A 90 1.61 13.99 -7.21
N HIS A 91 2.68 14.12 -6.42
CA HIS A 91 3.61 13.02 -6.20
C HIS A 91 2.92 11.84 -5.48
N CYS A 92 2.09 12.13 -4.48
CA CYS A 92 1.32 11.12 -3.75
C CYS A 92 0.44 10.27 -4.68
N GLN A 93 -0.21 10.87 -5.69
CA GLN A 93 -1.02 10.16 -6.68
C GLN A 93 -0.15 9.18 -7.49
N ARG A 94 1.02 9.62 -7.97
CA ARG A 94 1.90 8.76 -8.77
C ARG A 94 2.41 7.56 -7.97
N VAL A 95 2.81 7.78 -6.72
CA VAL A 95 3.19 6.70 -5.81
C VAL A 95 2.01 5.77 -5.56
N PHE A 96 0.81 6.31 -5.35
CA PHE A 96 -0.41 5.52 -5.18
C PHE A 96 -0.69 4.61 -6.37
N GLU A 97 -0.65 5.13 -7.59
CA GLU A 97 -0.91 4.35 -8.80
C GLU A 97 0.14 3.25 -9.01
N ALA A 98 1.41 3.53 -8.73
CA ALA A 98 2.49 2.55 -8.83
C ALA A 98 2.30 1.40 -7.81
N VAL A 99 2.15 1.74 -6.53
CA VAL A 99 1.98 0.75 -5.45
C VAL A 99 0.69 -0.04 -5.61
N SER A 100 -0.41 0.65 -5.95
CA SER A 100 -1.70 -0.01 -6.19
C SER A 100 -1.62 -1.03 -7.31
N ARG A 101 -0.91 -0.71 -8.40
CA ARG A 101 -0.73 -1.64 -9.52
C ARG A 101 0.15 -2.82 -9.13
N ALA A 102 1.24 -2.56 -8.40
CA ALA A 102 2.16 -3.60 -7.96
C ALA A 102 1.48 -4.60 -7.02
N ILE A 103 0.74 -4.11 -6.01
CA ILE A 103 -0.05 -4.98 -5.14
C ILE A 103 -1.14 -5.70 -5.95
N GLY A 104 -1.89 -4.98 -6.79
CA GLY A 104 -2.95 -5.60 -7.58
C GLY A 104 -2.48 -6.64 -8.60
N ALA A 105 -1.22 -6.61 -9.04
CA ALA A 105 -0.64 -7.62 -9.92
C ALA A 105 -0.15 -8.88 -9.18
N MET A 106 0.03 -8.78 -7.86
CA MET A 106 0.42 -9.88 -6.98
C MET A 106 -0.80 -10.65 -6.45
N LEU A 107 -1.94 -9.97 -6.27
CA LEU A 107 -3.21 -10.52 -5.78
C LEU A 107 -3.98 -11.26 -6.87
#